data_AF-A0A2P7RTU8-F1
#
_entry.id   AF-A0A2P7RTU8-F1
#
_cell.length_a   1.000
_cell.length_b   1.000
_cell.length_c   1.000
_cell.angle_alpha   90.00
_cell.angle_beta   90.00
_cell.angle_gamma   90.00
#
_symmetry.space_group_name_H-M   'P 1'
#
loop_
_entity.id
_entity.type
_entity.pdbx_description
1 polymer ?
#
loop_
_entity_poly.entity_id
_entity_poly.type
_entity_poly.pdbx_seq_one_letter_code
_entity_poly.pdbx_strand_id
1 'polypeptide(L)'
;MPNTAVLAAAEGMPTLDRRRLLLGLAAASTAAAAITAAQPAPAAETAAKPELVALLAELREAKAEKDAAIDAREWLIDEWRHLWPLAPEEITLPGHNEWDSQREVDLAGRSIVRPGEKYARHLRGLENLTRLAESMAGYVEKARTEKNRARALAALANDRRNLRLGQEYYNEIERIKDASGIRAANARIDTAKEEIHRIGEALMAIPASSIACLTVKAEAVEIWVGTMFPFLHKETNFIGWSIHMARDIRNVMGGVS
;
A
#
# COMPACT_ATOMS: atom_id res chain seq x y z
N MET A 1 18.90 -24.39 -66.41
CA MET A 1 19.25 -22.95 -66.43
C MET A 1 19.26 -22.44 -64.99
N PRO A 2 20.17 -21.52 -64.64
CA PRO A 2 21.02 -21.66 -63.47
C PRO A 2 20.42 -21.12 -62.17
N ASN A 3 20.75 -21.77 -61.06
CA ASN A 3 20.55 -21.27 -59.71
C ASN A 3 21.54 -20.12 -59.45
N THR A 4 21.03 -18.92 -59.27
CA THR A 4 21.79 -17.73 -58.87
C THR A 4 22.21 -17.86 -57.41
N ALA A 5 23.51 -18.00 -57.17
CA ALA A 5 24.10 -17.88 -55.84
C ALA A 5 24.15 -16.40 -55.44
N VAL A 6 23.48 -16.04 -54.34
CA VAL A 6 23.59 -14.74 -53.70
C VAL A 6 24.75 -14.80 -52.70
N LEU A 7 25.81 -14.03 -52.97
CA LEU A 7 26.96 -13.86 -52.09
C LEU A 7 26.64 -12.84 -50.99
N ALA A 8 26.99 -13.20 -49.75
CA ALA A 8 26.88 -12.35 -48.58
C ALA A 8 27.88 -11.17 -48.65
N ALA A 9 27.38 -9.96 -48.42
CA ALA A 9 28.20 -8.77 -48.19
C ALA A 9 28.72 -8.82 -46.75
N ALA A 10 30.00 -9.14 -46.58
CA ALA A 10 30.74 -8.90 -45.35
C ALA A 10 31.34 -7.49 -45.42
N GLU A 11 30.65 -6.51 -44.86
CA GLU A 11 31.21 -5.17 -44.66
C GLU A 11 32.31 -5.22 -43.59
N GLY A 12 33.48 -4.73 -43.95
CA GLY A 12 34.68 -4.74 -43.12
C GLY A 12 34.54 -3.82 -41.90
N MET A 13 34.74 -4.39 -40.71
CA MET A 13 34.97 -3.61 -39.50
C MET A 13 36.31 -2.85 -39.60
N PRO A 14 36.35 -1.52 -39.39
CA PRO A 14 37.60 -0.83 -39.21
C PRO A 14 38.22 -1.24 -37.87
N THR A 15 39.39 -1.85 -37.93
CA THR A 15 40.28 -2.07 -36.78
C THR A 15 40.65 -0.73 -36.15
N LEU A 16 40.00 -0.41 -35.03
CA LEU A 16 40.29 0.78 -34.24
C LEU A 16 41.66 0.63 -33.56
N ASP A 17 42.62 1.38 -34.08
CA ASP A 17 44.02 1.36 -33.71
C ASP A 17 44.24 2.14 -32.41
N ARG A 18 44.45 1.43 -31.28
CA ARG A 18 44.59 2.00 -29.92
C ARG A 18 45.68 3.07 -29.80
N ARG A 19 46.62 3.11 -30.75
CA ARG A 19 47.74 4.06 -30.78
C ARG A 19 47.34 5.49 -31.16
N ARG A 20 46.20 5.70 -31.82
CA ARG A 20 45.69 7.04 -32.20
C ARG A 20 44.87 7.72 -31.10
N LEU A 21 44.35 6.98 -30.12
CA LEU A 21 43.60 7.57 -29.00
C LEU A 21 44.51 8.26 -27.98
N LEU A 22 45.75 7.79 -27.80
CA LEU A 22 46.68 8.31 -26.79
C LEU A 22 47.50 9.54 -27.24
N LEU A 23 47.43 9.94 -28.51
CA LEU A 23 48.10 11.15 -29.01
C LEU A 23 47.20 12.40 -28.97
N GLY A 24 45.92 12.25 -28.60
CA GLY A 24 44.95 13.35 -28.53
C GLY A 24 44.91 14.12 -27.20
N LEU A 25 45.76 13.79 -26.22
CA LEU A 25 45.70 14.39 -24.87
C LEU A 25 46.89 15.31 -24.52
N ALA A 26 47.64 15.78 -25.52
CA ALA A 26 48.83 16.60 -25.26
C ALA A 26 48.98 17.73 -26.29
N ALA A 27 48.01 18.64 -26.38
CA ALA A 27 48.22 19.99 -26.92
C ALA A 27 46.99 20.89 -26.73
N ALA A 28 46.90 21.57 -25.58
CA ALA A 28 46.21 22.86 -25.47
C ALA A 28 46.70 23.63 -24.22
N SER A 29 47.79 24.36 -24.45
CA SER A 29 48.28 25.60 -23.82
C SER A 29 47.78 26.06 -22.44
N THR A 30 48.75 26.12 -21.53
CA THR A 30 49.10 27.24 -20.66
C THR A 30 48.34 28.56 -20.86
N ALA A 31 47.59 28.96 -19.82
CA ALA A 31 47.22 30.34 -19.53
C ALA A 31 47.71 30.71 -18.12
N ALA A 32 48.00 32.00 -17.95
CA ALA A 32 48.85 32.60 -16.94
C ALA A 32 48.34 32.50 -15.49
N ALA A 33 49.29 32.70 -14.58
CA ALA A 33 49.16 32.65 -13.13
C ALA A 33 48.11 33.62 -12.56
N ALA A 34 47.14 33.06 -11.85
CA ALA A 34 46.69 33.58 -10.57
C ALA A 34 46.77 32.40 -9.60
N ILE A 35 47.75 32.40 -8.70
CA ILE A 35 47.75 31.52 -7.53
C ILE A 35 46.70 32.10 -6.58
N THR A 36 45.43 31.91 -6.90
CA THR A 36 44.44 31.78 -5.83
C THR A 36 44.82 30.49 -5.13
N ALA A 37 45.21 30.59 -3.86
CA ALA A 37 45.32 29.43 -3.01
C ALA A 37 44.01 28.64 -3.19
N ALA A 38 44.09 27.50 -3.88
CA ALA A 38 43.00 26.57 -3.95
C ALA A 38 42.73 26.22 -2.49
N GLN A 39 41.64 26.75 -1.94
CA GLN A 39 41.11 26.20 -0.70
C GLN A 39 41.07 24.69 -0.94
N PRO A 40 41.63 23.86 -0.05
CA PRO A 40 41.44 22.43 -0.17
C PRO A 40 39.94 22.22 -0.33
N ALA A 41 39.53 21.69 -1.47
CA ALA A 41 38.16 21.24 -1.65
C ALA A 41 37.90 20.37 -0.41
N PRO A 42 36.88 20.69 0.40
CA PRO A 42 36.63 19.92 1.62
C PRO A 42 36.61 18.47 1.19
N ALA A 43 37.51 17.66 1.76
CA ALA A 43 37.60 16.25 1.44
C ALA A 43 36.18 15.72 1.59
N ALA A 44 35.55 15.38 0.45
CA ALA A 44 34.15 14.99 0.46
C ALA A 44 34.07 13.82 1.42
N GLU A 45 33.32 14.00 2.52
CA GLU A 45 33.10 12.95 3.51
C GLU A 45 32.57 11.74 2.75
N THR A 46 33.39 10.71 2.57
CA THR A 46 32.99 9.52 1.82
C THR A 46 32.01 8.68 2.62
N ALA A 47 31.98 8.85 3.94
CA ALA A 47 31.07 8.17 4.85
C ALA A 47 29.70 8.87 4.92
N ALA A 48 28.66 8.09 5.23
CA ALA A 48 27.38 8.64 5.63
C ALA A 48 27.46 9.17 7.07
N LYS A 49 26.65 10.18 7.38
CA LYS A 49 26.53 10.67 8.76
C LYS A 49 26.05 9.54 9.68
N PRO A 50 26.65 9.34 10.86
CA PRO A 50 26.25 8.27 11.79
C PRO A 50 24.76 8.31 12.17
N GLU A 51 24.21 9.51 12.35
CA GLU A 51 22.78 9.73 12.62
C GLU A 51 21.85 9.18 11.51
N LEU A 52 22.23 9.31 10.23
CA LEU A 52 21.47 8.76 9.12
C LEU A 52 21.50 7.23 9.11
N VAL A 53 22.66 6.64 9.43
CA VAL A 53 22.84 5.19 9.49
C VAL A 53 22.01 4.60 10.63
N ALA A 54 22.00 5.24 11.80
CA ALA A 54 21.20 4.84 12.95
C ALA A 54 19.68 4.90 12.64
N LEU A 55 19.20 6.01 12.09
CA LEU A 55 17.79 6.14 11.70
C LEU A 55 17.38 5.15 10.62
N LEU A 56 18.28 4.82 9.67
CA LEU A 56 17.98 3.79 8.67
C LEU A 56 17.86 2.40 9.32
N ALA A 57 18.66 2.09 10.34
CA ALA A 57 18.51 0.84 11.08
C ALA A 57 17.16 0.78 11.82
N GLU A 58 16.79 1.84 12.54
CA GLU A 58 15.47 1.95 13.19
C GLU A 58 14.32 1.81 12.17
N LEU A 59 14.45 2.44 10.99
CA LEU A 59 13.45 2.34 9.93
C LEU A 59 13.27 0.90 9.44
N ARG A 60 14.37 0.15 9.30
CA ARG A 60 14.33 -1.27 8.90
C ARG A 60 13.68 -2.13 9.98
N GLU A 61 13.95 -1.86 11.25
CA GLU A 61 13.32 -2.55 12.38
C GLU A 61 11.80 -2.28 12.43
N ALA A 62 11.38 -1.02 12.29
CA ALA A 62 9.96 -0.66 12.25
C ALA A 62 9.25 -1.32 11.06
N LYS A 63 9.92 -1.40 9.90
CA LYS A 63 9.42 -2.16 8.74
C LYS A 63 9.27 -3.65 9.05
N ALA A 64 10.27 -4.26 9.69
CA ALA A 64 10.23 -5.67 10.06
C ALA A 64 9.09 -5.98 11.04
N GLU A 65 8.85 -5.11 12.04
CA GLU A 65 7.70 -5.24 12.96
C GLU A 65 6.37 -5.12 12.22
N LYS A 66 6.24 -4.17 11.28
CA LYS A 66 5.03 -4.06 10.45
C LYS A 66 4.78 -5.34 9.66
N ASP A 67 5.80 -5.88 8.98
CA ASP A 67 5.66 -7.11 8.20
C ASP A 67 5.26 -8.29 9.11
N ALA A 68 5.91 -8.44 10.27
CA ALA A 68 5.56 -9.46 11.26
C ALA A 68 4.13 -9.30 11.81
N ALA A 69 3.66 -8.06 12.00
CA ALA A 69 2.30 -7.79 12.43
C ALA A 69 1.26 -8.09 11.33
N ILE A 70 1.60 -7.88 10.06
CA ILE A 70 0.78 -8.32 8.92
C ILE A 70 0.69 -9.85 8.88
N ASP A 71 1.81 -10.55 9.02
CA ASP A 71 1.84 -12.02 9.01
C ASP A 71 1.01 -12.59 10.17
N ALA A 72 1.14 -12.00 11.37
CA ALA A 72 0.31 -12.37 12.52
C ALA A 72 -1.18 -12.10 12.26
N ARG A 73 -1.52 -10.99 11.59
CA ARG A 73 -2.90 -10.67 11.20
C ARG A 73 -3.45 -11.71 10.22
N GLU A 74 -2.71 -12.06 9.17
CA GLU A 74 -3.15 -13.06 8.19
C GLU A 74 -3.32 -14.44 8.82
N TRP A 75 -2.40 -14.84 9.71
CA TRP A 75 -2.55 -16.07 10.49
C TRP A 75 -3.85 -16.08 11.31
N LEU A 76 -4.16 -14.99 12.02
CA LEU A 76 -5.42 -14.85 12.75
C LEU A 76 -6.63 -14.93 11.84
N ILE A 77 -6.56 -14.34 10.65
CA ILE A 77 -7.67 -14.39 9.71
C ILE A 77 -7.91 -15.83 9.25
N ASP A 78 -6.87 -16.56 8.87
CA ASP A 78 -7.00 -17.95 8.45
C ASP A 78 -7.52 -18.85 9.56
N GLU A 79 -6.99 -18.69 10.79
CA GLU A 79 -7.43 -19.44 11.96
C GLU A 79 -8.91 -19.21 12.26
N TRP A 80 -9.39 -17.96 12.19
CA TRP A 80 -10.76 -17.61 12.57
C TRP A 80 -11.76 -17.62 11.42
N ARG A 81 -11.31 -17.79 10.17
CA ARG A 81 -12.14 -17.73 8.97
C ARG A 81 -13.34 -18.66 9.03
N HIS A 82 -13.16 -19.85 9.58
CA HIS A 82 -14.20 -20.88 9.66
C HIS A 82 -15.32 -20.54 10.65
N LEU A 83 -15.09 -19.60 11.58
CA LEU A 83 -16.09 -19.13 12.55
C LEU A 83 -16.82 -17.87 12.09
N TRP A 84 -16.31 -17.18 11.06
CA TRP A 84 -16.90 -15.93 10.60
C TRP A 84 -18.28 -16.17 9.95
N PRO A 85 -19.38 -15.60 10.51
CA PRO A 85 -20.71 -15.87 10.01
C PRO A 85 -20.97 -15.13 8.70
N LEU A 86 -21.79 -15.72 7.83
CA LEU A 86 -22.44 -14.99 6.75
C LEU A 86 -23.68 -14.29 7.27
N ALA A 87 -23.95 -13.08 6.76
CA ALA A 87 -25.12 -12.30 7.09
C ALA A 87 -26.40 -13.02 6.62
N PRO A 88 -27.45 -13.08 7.46
CA PRO A 88 -28.76 -13.56 7.06
C PRO A 88 -29.29 -12.82 5.82
N GLU A 89 -29.90 -13.56 4.90
CA GLU A 89 -30.44 -13.02 3.64
C GLU A 89 -31.35 -11.80 3.90
N GLU A 90 -32.15 -11.84 4.98
CA GLU A 90 -33.10 -10.81 5.37
C GLU A 90 -32.49 -9.44 5.69
N ILE A 91 -31.23 -9.41 6.12
CA ILE A 91 -30.52 -8.17 6.45
C ILE A 91 -29.58 -7.73 5.33
N THR A 92 -29.57 -8.46 4.21
CA THR A 92 -28.74 -8.15 3.04
C THR A 92 -29.56 -7.65 1.86
N LEU A 93 -28.90 -6.94 0.96
CA LEU A 93 -29.38 -6.54 -0.35
C LEU A 93 -28.37 -6.97 -1.42
N PRO A 94 -28.80 -7.16 -2.68
CA PRO A 94 -27.88 -7.41 -3.78
C PRO A 94 -26.80 -6.32 -3.86
N GLY A 95 -25.54 -6.73 -4.02
CA GLY A 95 -24.42 -5.81 -4.20
C GLY A 95 -24.47 -5.09 -5.55
N HIS A 96 -24.04 -3.83 -5.58
CA HIS A 96 -24.07 -3.00 -6.80
C HIS A 96 -22.69 -2.77 -7.42
N ASN A 97 -21.64 -2.62 -6.60
CA ASN A 97 -20.27 -2.41 -7.04
C ASN A 97 -19.29 -2.86 -5.95
N GLU A 98 -17.99 -2.80 -6.26
CA GLU A 98 -16.89 -3.20 -5.37
C GLU A 98 -16.56 -2.15 -4.28
N TRP A 99 -17.06 -0.92 -4.41
CA TRP A 99 -16.75 0.23 -3.57
C TRP A 99 -17.80 0.50 -2.48
N ASP A 100 -18.78 -0.38 -2.32
CA ASP A 100 -19.81 -0.26 -1.31
C ASP A 100 -19.19 -0.35 0.10
N SER A 101 -19.31 0.72 0.88
CA SER A 101 -18.79 0.80 2.24
C SER A 101 -19.57 -0.06 3.23
N GLN A 102 -20.80 -0.46 2.88
CA GLN A 102 -21.65 -1.32 3.69
C GLN A 102 -21.68 -2.76 3.18
N ARG A 103 -20.70 -3.16 2.36
CA ARG A 103 -20.60 -4.54 1.88
C ARG A 103 -20.30 -5.55 2.99
N GLU A 104 -20.71 -6.79 2.77
CA GLU A 104 -20.33 -7.93 3.58
C GLU A 104 -18.82 -8.19 3.48
N VAL A 105 -18.13 -8.21 4.61
CA VAL A 105 -16.68 -8.34 4.69
C VAL A 105 -16.26 -9.44 5.66
N ASP A 106 -15.06 -9.98 5.45
CA ASP A 106 -14.41 -10.90 6.37
C ASP A 106 -13.78 -10.18 7.57
N LEU A 107 -13.12 -10.94 8.44
CA LEU A 107 -12.40 -10.43 9.61
C LEU A 107 -11.35 -9.35 9.26
N ALA A 108 -10.81 -9.37 8.03
CA ALA A 108 -9.82 -8.45 7.52
C ALA A 108 -10.42 -7.20 6.84
N GLY A 109 -11.75 -7.13 6.68
CA GLY A 109 -12.42 -6.09 5.90
C GLY A 109 -12.42 -6.33 4.39
N ARG A 110 -12.06 -7.54 3.93
CA ARG A 110 -12.10 -7.93 2.52
C ARG A 110 -13.51 -8.36 2.14
N SER A 111 -13.97 -7.95 0.96
CA SER A 111 -15.31 -8.26 0.46
C SER A 111 -15.56 -9.78 0.38
N ILE A 112 -16.68 -10.25 0.93
CA ILE A 112 -17.13 -11.64 0.76
C ILE A 112 -18.11 -11.70 -0.40
N VAL A 113 -17.71 -12.33 -1.50
CA VAL A 113 -18.57 -12.56 -2.67
C VAL A 113 -19.16 -13.97 -2.57
N ARG A 114 -20.50 -14.06 -2.51
CA ARG A 114 -21.21 -15.35 -2.41
C ARG A 114 -21.18 -16.10 -3.74
N PRO A 115 -21.28 -17.45 -3.74
CA PRO A 115 -21.31 -18.23 -4.97
C PRO A 115 -22.39 -17.74 -5.95
N GLY A 116 -21.99 -17.44 -7.18
CA GLY A 116 -22.88 -16.95 -8.24
C GLY A 116 -23.15 -15.45 -8.24
N GLU A 117 -22.64 -14.69 -7.27
CA GLU A 117 -22.76 -13.24 -7.23
C GLU A 117 -21.53 -12.55 -7.82
N LYS A 118 -21.75 -11.37 -8.42
CA LYS A 118 -20.66 -10.56 -9.01
C LYS A 118 -19.99 -9.66 -7.96
N TYR A 119 -20.76 -9.21 -6.97
CA TYR A 119 -20.34 -8.25 -5.95
C TYR A 119 -20.72 -8.79 -4.57
N ALA A 120 -19.99 -8.37 -3.53
CA ALA A 120 -20.38 -8.64 -2.15
C ALA A 120 -21.72 -7.99 -1.83
N ARG A 121 -22.52 -8.64 -0.98
CA ARG A 121 -23.84 -8.13 -0.62
C ARG A 121 -23.75 -6.86 0.21
N HIS A 122 -24.72 -5.98 0.04
CA HIS A 122 -24.88 -4.79 0.87
C HIS A 122 -25.56 -5.17 2.19
N LEU A 123 -24.95 -4.84 3.31
CA LEU A 123 -25.46 -5.07 4.67
C LEU A 123 -26.26 -3.87 5.15
N ARG A 124 -27.47 -4.12 5.66
CA ARG A 124 -28.22 -3.10 6.38
C ARG A 124 -27.68 -2.99 7.80
N GLY A 125 -27.07 -1.85 8.12
CA GLY A 125 -26.62 -1.54 9.47
C GLY A 125 -27.78 -1.49 10.48
N LEU A 126 -27.46 -1.67 11.77
CA LEU A 126 -28.44 -1.65 12.87
C LEU A 126 -29.28 -0.37 12.90
N GLU A 127 -28.66 0.79 12.64
CA GLU A 127 -29.37 2.06 12.56
C GLU A 127 -30.46 2.04 11.47
N ASN A 128 -30.14 1.48 10.29
CA ASN A 128 -31.10 1.36 9.19
C ASN A 128 -32.26 0.42 9.56
N LEU A 129 -31.95 -0.74 10.15
CA LEU A 129 -32.94 -1.72 10.58
C LEU A 129 -33.87 -1.16 11.68
N THR A 130 -33.31 -0.45 12.66
CA THR A 130 -34.07 0.23 13.71
C THR A 130 -35.01 1.28 13.12
N ARG A 131 -34.49 2.14 12.25
CA ARG A 131 -35.29 3.18 11.58
C ARG A 131 -36.43 2.59 10.76
N LEU A 132 -36.21 1.46 10.08
CA LEU A 132 -37.28 0.75 9.34
C LEU A 132 -38.38 0.28 10.29
N ALA A 133 -38.01 -0.41 11.38
CA ALA A 133 -38.98 -0.89 12.37
C ALA A 133 -39.76 0.25 13.04
N GLU A 134 -39.10 1.35 13.41
CA GLU A 134 -39.74 2.53 14.00
C GLU A 134 -40.66 3.24 13.01
N SER A 135 -40.20 3.42 11.76
CA SER A 135 -41.03 3.99 10.71
C SER A 135 -42.30 3.18 10.49
N MET A 136 -42.18 1.85 10.44
CA MET A 136 -43.32 0.95 10.27
C MET A 136 -44.26 0.96 11.47
N ALA A 137 -43.73 1.10 12.69
CA ALA A 137 -44.56 1.30 13.89
C ALA A 137 -45.41 2.58 13.78
N GLY A 138 -44.82 3.68 13.34
CA GLY A 138 -45.57 4.91 13.08
C GLY A 138 -46.62 4.77 11.96
N TYR A 139 -46.40 3.92 10.96
CA TYR A 139 -47.41 3.59 9.95
C TYR A 139 -48.59 2.79 10.51
N VAL A 140 -48.34 1.86 11.43
CA VAL A 140 -49.40 1.11 12.13
C VAL A 140 -50.34 2.06 12.87
N GLU A 141 -49.79 3.06 13.56
CA GLU A 141 -50.58 4.04 14.31
C GLU A 141 -51.45 4.93 13.41
N LYS A 142 -50.94 5.27 12.21
CA LYS A 142 -51.62 6.14 11.24
C LYS A 142 -52.61 5.39 10.33
N ALA A 143 -52.65 4.06 10.40
CA ALA A 143 -53.47 3.24 9.51
C ALA A 143 -54.97 3.45 9.78
N ARG A 144 -55.69 3.97 8.79
CA ARG A 144 -57.13 4.31 8.92
C ARG A 144 -58.09 3.13 8.75
N THR A 145 -57.63 2.03 8.16
CA THR A 145 -58.47 0.86 7.87
C THR A 145 -57.86 -0.39 8.48
N GLU A 146 -58.71 -1.33 8.88
CA GLU A 146 -58.25 -2.60 9.48
C GLU A 146 -57.35 -3.39 8.52
N LYS A 147 -57.68 -3.40 7.21
CA LYS A 147 -56.85 -4.01 6.18
C LYS A 147 -55.44 -3.40 6.12
N ASN A 148 -55.35 -2.07 6.14
CA ASN A 148 -54.05 -1.39 6.11
C ASN A 148 -53.28 -1.61 7.42
N ARG A 149 -53.98 -1.61 8.55
CA ARG A 149 -53.39 -1.88 9.86
C ARG A 149 -52.81 -3.28 9.94
N ALA A 150 -53.56 -4.30 9.49
CA ALA A 150 -53.08 -5.68 9.44
C ALA A 150 -51.83 -5.83 8.55
N ARG A 151 -51.81 -5.19 7.38
CA ARG A 151 -50.63 -5.18 6.50
C ARG A 151 -49.42 -4.50 7.16
N ALA A 152 -49.63 -3.35 7.82
CA ALA A 152 -48.57 -2.63 8.51
C ALA A 152 -48.04 -3.41 9.72
N LEU A 153 -48.90 -4.11 10.46
CA LEU A 153 -48.50 -5.00 11.56
C LEU A 153 -47.64 -6.17 11.06
N ALA A 154 -48.01 -6.78 9.94
CA ALA A 154 -47.21 -7.84 9.33
C ALA A 154 -45.84 -7.33 8.86
N ALA A 155 -45.79 -6.14 8.25
CA ALA A 155 -44.54 -5.50 7.87
C ALA A 155 -43.67 -5.15 9.09
N LEU A 156 -44.26 -4.60 10.16
CA LEU A 156 -43.56 -4.30 11.40
C LEU A 156 -42.99 -5.57 12.05
N ALA A 157 -43.74 -6.67 12.04
CA ALA A 157 -43.27 -7.95 12.55
C ALA A 157 -42.05 -8.44 11.75
N ASN A 158 -42.04 -8.26 10.42
CA ASN A 158 -40.90 -8.57 9.58
C ASN A 158 -39.69 -7.66 9.88
N ASP A 159 -39.89 -6.35 9.97
CA ASP A 159 -38.79 -5.41 10.26
C ASP A 159 -38.19 -5.65 11.65
N ARG A 160 -39.02 -5.97 12.65
CA ARG A 160 -38.55 -6.38 13.99
C ARG A 160 -37.77 -7.70 13.97
N ARG A 161 -38.21 -8.68 13.15
CA ARG A 161 -37.44 -9.92 12.94
C ARG A 161 -36.07 -9.61 12.35
N ASN A 162 -36.04 -8.79 11.30
CA ASN A 162 -34.80 -8.42 10.63
C ASN A 162 -33.85 -7.64 11.55
N LEU A 163 -34.38 -6.73 12.38
CA LEU A 163 -33.60 -6.02 13.40
C LEU A 163 -32.96 -7.00 14.40
N ARG A 164 -33.73 -7.99 14.89
CA ARG A 164 -33.19 -9.02 15.80
C ARG A 164 -32.08 -9.85 15.13
N LEU A 165 -32.29 -10.32 13.91
CA LEU A 165 -31.27 -11.04 13.14
C LEU A 165 -30.01 -10.18 12.93
N GLY A 166 -30.20 -8.89 12.65
CA GLY A 166 -29.09 -7.93 12.57
C GLY A 166 -28.33 -7.85 13.88
N GLN A 167 -29.02 -7.72 15.00
CA GLN A 167 -28.38 -7.66 16.33
C GLN A 167 -27.57 -8.92 16.63
N GLU A 168 -28.13 -10.10 16.37
CA GLU A 168 -27.45 -11.39 16.55
C GLU A 168 -26.19 -11.47 15.68
N TYR A 169 -26.29 -11.13 14.40
CA TYR A 169 -25.17 -11.14 13.46
C TYR A 169 -24.04 -10.16 13.84
N TYR A 170 -24.38 -8.90 14.13
CA TYR A 170 -23.36 -7.90 14.49
C TYR A 170 -22.72 -8.19 15.85
N ASN A 171 -23.48 -8.71 16.82
CA ASN A 171 -22.92 -9.15 18.09
C ASN A 171 -21.93 -10.30 17.91
N GLU A 172 -22.25 -11.26 17.03
CA GLU A 172 -21.36 -12.39 16.76
C GLU A 172 -20.07 -11.94 16.06
N ILE A 173 -20.15 -11.01 15.12
CA ILE A 173 -18.98 -10.38 14.51
C ILE A 173 -18.09 -9.73 15.57
N GLU A 174 -18.67 -8.94 16.47
CA GLU A 174 -17.91 -8.26 17.51
C GLU A 174 -17.28 -9.26 18.48
N ARG A 175 -18.02 -10.30 18.87
CA ARG A 175 -17.49 -11.41 19.68
C ARG A 175 -16.28 -12.06 19.02
N ILE A 176 -16.31 -12.32 17.72
CA ILE A 176 -15.20 -12.92 16.99
C ILE A 176 -14.01 -11.96 16.87
N LYS A 177 -14.24 -10.67 16.61
CA LYS A 177 -13.16 -9.67 16.59
C LYS A 177 -12.44 -9.57 17.93
N ASP A 178 -13.19 -9.60 19.02
CA ASP A 178 -12.64 -9.52 20.36
C ASP A 178 -11.90 -10.81 20.73
N ALA A 179 -12.48 -11.97 20.43
CA ALA A 179 -11.88 -13.27 20.74
C ALA A 179 -10.64 -13.59 19.87
N SER A 180 -10.62 -13.15 18.62
CA SER A 180 -9.50 -13.37 17.70
C SER A 180 -8.28 -12.51 18.00
N GLY A 181 -8.42 -11.40 18.72
CA GLY A 181 -7.32 -10.46 18.92
C GLY A 181 -6.91 -9.69 17.65
N ILE A 182 -7.75 -9.71 16.59
CA ILE A 182 -7.45 -9.01 15.33
C ILE A 182 -7.22 -7.50 15.55
N ARG A 183 -7.91 -6.91 16.53
CA ARG A 183 -7.76 -5.49 16.89
C ARG A 183 -6.34 -5.18 17.36
N ALA A 184 -5.72 -6.08 18.14
CA ALA A 184 -4.36 -5.90 18.62
C ALA A 184 -3.34 -6.02 17.48
N ALA A 185 -3.55 -6.96 16.55
CA ALA A 185 -2.71 -7.08 15.36
C ALA A 185 -2.81 -5.83 14.47
N ASN A 186 -4.02 -5.31 14.25
CA ASN A 186 -4.22 -4.05 13.51
C ASN A 186 -3.54 -2.87 14.21
N ALA A 187 -3.66 -2.75 15.53
CA ALA A 187 -2.99 -1.71 16.29
C ALA A 187 -1.46 -1.76 16.14
N ARG A 188 -0.85 -2.95 16.17
CA ARG A 188 0.60 -3.13 15.90
C ARG A 188 0.99 -2.63 14.52
N ILE A 189 0.19 -2.95 13.49
CA ILE A 189 0.43 -2.49 12.12
C ILE A 189 0.39 -0.97 12.05
N ASP A 190 -0.61 -0.34 12.67
CA ASP A 190 -0.78 1.11 12.63
C ASP A 190 0.32 1.83 13.42
N THR A 191 0.68 1.33 14.61
CA THR A 191 1.84 1.83 15.37
C THR A 191 3.13 1.73 14.56
N ALA A 192 3.38 0.61 13.88
CA ALA A 192 4.58 0.46 13.06
C ALA A 192 4.59 1.42 11.85
N LYS A 193 3.42 1.72 11.24
CA LYS A 193 3.32 2.71 10.18
C LYS A 193 3.61 4.13 10.68
N GLU A 194 3.05 4.51 11.83
CA GLU A 194 3.31 5.80 12.47
C GLU A 194 4.81 5.98 12.74
N GLU A 195 5.46 4.92 13.24
CA GLU A 195 6.88 4.94 13.52
C GLU A 195 7.74 5.04 12.25
N ILE A 196 7.40 4.30 11.19
CA ILE A 196 8.03 4.42 9.87
C ILE A 196 7.88 5.84 9.33
N HIS A 197 6.72 6.47 9.51
CA HIS A 197 6.49 7.85 9.08
C HIS A 197 7.38 8.82 9.86
N ARG A 198 7.37 8.74 11.19
CA ARG A 198 8.18 9.58 12.09
C ARG A 198 9.68 9.47 11.79
N ILE A 199 10.20 8.25 11.63
CA ILE A 199 11.62 8.02 11.31
C ILE A 199 11.94 8.55 9.92
N GLY A 200 11.05 8.33 8.94
CA GLY A 200 11.20 8.85 7.58
C GLY A 200 11.33 10.37 7.55
N GLU A 201 10.49 11.10 8.29
CA GLU A 201 10.58 12.56 8.42
C GLU A 201 11.92 12.99 9.04
N ALA A 202 12.33 12.36 10.15
CA ALA A 202 13.59 12.67 10.82
C ALA A 202 14.81 12.43 9.91
N LEU A 203 14.81 11.33 9.18
CA LEU A 203 15.88 10.97 8.24
C LEU A 203 15.95 11.97 7.08
N MET A 204 14.80 12.40 6.55
CA MET A 204 14.76 13.37 5.46
C MET A 204 15.16 14.79 5.88
N ALA A 205 14.94 15.16 7.14
CA ALA A 205 15.33 16.47 7.69
C ALA A 205 16.85 16.67 7.76
N ILE A 206 17.64 15.61 7.90
CA ILE A 206 19.11 15.70 7.98
C ILE A 206 19.70 16.03 6.60
N PRO A 207 20.41 17.16 6.40
CA PRO A 207 20.98 17.48 5.09
C PRO A 207 22.02 16.45 4.64
N ALA A 208 21.96 16.04 3.37
CA ALA A 208 22.99 15.17 2.79
C ALA A 208 24.24 15.99 2.47
N SER A 209 25.38 15.61 3.06
CA SER A 209 26.70 16.21 2.78
C SER A 209 27.57 15.36 1.85
N SER A 210 27.13 14.13 1.55
CA SER A 210 27.88 13.16 0.78
C SER A 210 26.99 12.26 -0.06
N ILE A 211 27.60 11.56 -1.02
CA ILE A 211 26.90 10.57 -1.83
C ILE A 211 26.44 9.39 -0.96
N ALA A 212 27.23 8.98 0.04
CA ALA A 212 26.81 7.95 0.99
C ALA A 212 25.55 8.36 1.78
N CYS A 213 25.41 9.64 2.15
CA CYS A 213 24.16 10.16 2.73
C CYS A 213 22.98 10.03 1.75
N LEU A 214 23.20 10.30 0.45
CA LEU A 214 22.16 10.15 -0.57
C LEU A 214 21.74 8.69 -0.75
N THR A 215 22.68 7.74 -0.70
CA THR A 215 22.36 6.30 -0.77
C THR A 215 21.49 5.87 0.41
N VAL A 216 21.82 6.30 1.64
CA VAL A 216 21.01 6.03 2.83
C VAL A 216 19.60 6.61 2.69
N LYS A 217 19.48 7.86 2.23
CA LYS A 217 18.18 8.49 1.99
C LYS A 217 17.37 7.80 0.91
N ALA A 218 18.01 7.37 -0.17
CA ALA A 218 17.35 6.64 -1.24
C ALA A 218 16.77 5.31 -0.74
N GLU A 219 17.52 4.56 0.06
CA GLU A 219 16.98 3.35 0.70
C GLU A 219 15.81 3.65 1.64
N ALA A 220 15.90 4.71 2.43
CA ALA A 220 14.80 5.13 3.31
C ALA A 220 13.53 5.47 2.52
N VAL A 221 13.66 6.17 1.38
CA VAL A 221 12.53 6.45 0.48
C VAL A 221 11.92 5.16 -0.05
N GLU A 222 12.71 4.18 -0.47
CA GLU A 222 12.18 2.90 -0.93
C GLU A 222 11.40 2.17 0.16
N ILE A 223 11.95 2.09 1.38
CA ILE A 223 11.28 1.47 2.51
C ILE A 223 9.97 2.21 2.83
N TRP A 224 10.02 3.54 2.94
CA TRP A 224 8.86 4.35 3.32
C TRP A 224 7.76 4.29 2.26
N VAL A 225 8.09 4.51 0.98
CA VAL A 225 7.13 4.46 -0.12
C VAL A 225 6.56 3.05 -0.26
N GLY A 226 7.40 2.01 -0.21
CA GLY A 226 6.92 0.63 -0.32
C GLY A 226 6.03 0.19 0.83
N THR A 227 6.24 0.79 2.00
CA THR A 227 5.44 0.52 3.19
C THR A 227 4.11 1.27 3.16
N MET A 228 4.13 2.57 2.87
CA MET A 228 2.98 3.46 3.00
C MET A 228 2.11 3.47 1.74
N PHE A 229 2.75 3.31 0.57
CA PHE A 229 2.12 3.42 -0.73
C PHE A 229 2.58 2.28 -1.65
N PRO A 230 2.29 1.01 -1.31
CA PRO A 230 2.79 -0.15 -2.06
C PRO A 230 2.38 -0.14 -3.54
N PHE A 231 1.27 0.52 -3.89
CA PHE A 231 0.83 0.68 -5.27
C PHE A 231 1.81 1.50 -6.13
N LEU A 232 2.53 2.47 -5.54
CA LEU A 232 3.48 3.34 -6.27
C LEU A 232 4.67 2.58 -6.86
N HIS A 233 5.00 1.39 -6.35
CA HIS A 233 6.05 0.57 -6.95
C HIS A 233 5.78 0.17 -8.40
N LYS A 234 4.50 0.12 -8.81
CA LYS A 234 4.06 -0.27 -10.16
C LYS A 234 3.77 0.94 -11.05
N GLU A 235 3.69 2.13 -10.47
CA GLU A 235 3.37 3.34 -11.20
C GLU A 235 4.61 3.85 -11.95
N THR A 236 4.49 4.03 -13.26
CA THR A 236 5.53 4.63 -14.12
C THR A 236 5.30 6.13 -14.35
N ASN A 237 4.17 6.65 -13.87
CA ASN A 237 3.83 8.07 -13.94
C ASN A 237 4.57 8.90 -12.88
N PHE A 238 4.30 10.21 -12.87
CA PHE A 238 4.98 11.17 -11.99
C PHE A 238 4.87 10.84 -10.50
N ILE A 239 3.83 10.12 -10.07
CA ILE A 239 3.62 9.75 -8.66
C ILE A 239 4.63 8.67 -8.24
N GLY A 240 5.07 7.82 -9.17
CA GLY A 240 6.11 6.80 -8.94
C GLY A 240 7.55 7.32 -9.11
N TRP A 241 7.78 8.55 -9.57
CA TRP A 241 9.13 9.04 -9.88
C TRP A 241 10.06 9.10 -8.66
N SER A 242 9.53 9.41 -7.48
CA SER A 242 10.33 9.46 -6.25
C SER A 242 10.97 8.11 -5.93
N ILE A 243 10.25 7.00 -6.15
CA ILE A 243 10.77 5.66 -5.90
C ILE A 243 11.72 5.18 -7.01
N HIS A 244 11.45 5.54 -8.26
CA HIS A 244 12.38 5.21 -9.36
C HIS A 244 13.68 6.00 -9.23
N MET A 245 13.61 7.28 -8.87
CA MET A 245 14.80 8.10 -8.61
C MET A 245 15.62 7.54 -7.44
N ALA A 246 14.96 7.13 -6.35
CA ALA A 246 15.64 6.47 -5.24
C ALA A 246 16.35 5.18 -5.68
N ARG A 247 15.67 4.33 -6.45
CA ARG A 247 16.26 3.11 -7.04
C ARG A 247 17.44 3.41 -7.94
N ASP A 248 17.34 4.42 -8.80
CA ASP A 248 18.41 4.80 -9.72
C ASP A 248 19.63 5.30 -8.95
N ILE A 249 19.44 6.12 -7.90
CA ILE A 249 20.52 6.53 -7.00
C ILE A 249 21.19 5.30 -6.37
N ARG A 250 20.43 4.33 -5.89
CA ARG A 250 20.98 3.08 -5.33
C ARG A 250 21.71 2.24 -6.38
N ASN A 251 21.17 2.10 -7.58
CA ASN A 251 21.76 1.30 -8.65
C ASN A 251 23.08 1.90 -9.14
N VAL A 252 23.10 3.22 -9.37
CA VAL A 252 24.30 3.94 -9.80
C VAL A 252 25.37 3.90 -8.72
N MET A 253 25.01 4.02 -7.44
CA MET A 253 26.00 4.08 -6.36
C MET A 253 26.39 2.72 -5.78
N GLY A 254 25.51 1.72 -5.85
CA GLY A 254 25.78 0.34 -5.42
C GLY A 254 26.62 -0.45 -6.43
N GLY A 255 26.56 -0.09 -7.72
CA GLY A 255 27.39 -0.68 -8.78
C GLY A 255 28.83 -0.16 -8.84
N VAL A 256 29.25 0.71 -7.91
CA VAL A 256 30.60 1.31 -7.85
C VAL A 256 31.46 0.65 -6.76
N SER A 257 31.08 -0.55 -6.28
CA SER A 257 31.86 -1.33 -5.31
C SER A 257 32.84 -2.30 -5.97
#